data_AF-A0A7S0W091-F1
#
_entry.id   AF-A0A7S0W091-F1
#
_cell.length_a   1.000
_cell.length_b   1.000
_cell.length_c   1.000
_cell.angle_alpha   90.00
_cell.angle_beta   90.00
_cell.angle_gamma   90.00
#
_symmetry.space_group_name_H-M   'P 1'
#
loop_
_entity.id
_entity.type
_entity.pdbx_description
1 polymer ?
#
loop_
_entity_poly.entity_id
_entity_poly.type
_entity_poly.pdbx_seq_one_letter_code
_entity_poly.pdbx_strand_id
1 'polypeptide(L)'
;QKMNQDLVVELLRDEETLEQIVFEAWDFGGQDIFYSLHHLFLAQGVYGVLFNMEWLAPGGDEGKREGALSFLDFWLNSIYLHTQDKKGECAPILLIGTHKDKVGEAEQHAEISRVLGERFGKSMALTAWRSVETYADAPGGVPLCFFPVDNTRGQSDAAIAAALRAVEGAARRSDAIQHEVPLAWLGFYDRIKEDTRVCVGLGDVKLIARECGLPVSKRLGLDAEVRGMLSFFNKLGKLMYHEDPSLCDVVVLRPVEMLIPAFTAVIREHKGLHQTAETMAVARAHPSEWRRLMDEGVLDTRLLEVLWKDFGGLRGVLLQLMHKFGLSVPVVDGRGASHR
;
A
#
# COMPACT_ATOMS: atom_id res chain seq x y z
N GLN A 1 11.68 2.58 -0.23
CA GLN A 1 12.81 2.74 0.73
C GLN A 1 12.17 2.81 2.12
N LYS A 2 12.61 1.99 3.10
CA LYS A 2 11.96 1.90 4.42
C LYS A 2 12.33 3.15 5.24
N MET A 3 11.37 4.00 5.61
CA MET A 3 11.61 5.12 6.52
C MET A 3 11.99 4.56 7.90
N ASN A 4 12.91 5.22 8.61
CA ASN A 4 13.41 4.74 9.90
C ASN A 4 12.25 4.64 10.91
N GLN A 5 11.93 3.41 11.33
CA GLN A 5 10.73 3.09 12.12
C GLN A 5 10.79 3.70 13.53
N ASP A 6 12.00 3.91 14.06
CA ASP A 6 12.22 4.49 15.39
C ASP A 6 11.78 5.96 15.45
N LEU A 7 11.93 6.69 14.33
CA LEU A 7 11.61 8.12 14.26
C LEU A 7 10.11 8.39 14.40
N VAL A 8 9.25 7.53 13.84
CA VAL A 8 7.78 7.71 13.88
C VAL A 8 7.22 7.35 15.26
N VAL A 9 7.78 6.33 15.90
CA VAL A 9 7.37 5.90 17.26
C VAL A 9 7.77 6.94 18.31
N GLU A 10 8.94 7.56 18.16
CA GLU A 10 9.41 8.60 19.08
C GLU A 10 8.60 9.90 18.96
N LEU A 11 8.08 10.21 17.76
CA LEU A 11 7.26 11.40 17.47
C LEU A 11 5.85 11.38 18.08
N LEU A 12 5.35 10.22 18.50
CA LEU A 12 3.95 10.00 18.92
C LEU A 12 3.82 9.53 20.38
N ARG A 13 4.92 9.54 21.15
CA ARG A 13 4.87 9.23 22.58
C ARG A 13 4.25 10.40 23.35
N ASP A 14 2.98 10.25 23.70
CA ASP A 14 2.36 10.96 24.82
C ASP A 14 2.53 10.10 26.08
N GLU A 15 3.19 10.60 27.13
CA GLU A 15 3.55 9.81 28.33
C GLU A 15 2.33 9.41 29.20
N GLU A 16 1.11 9.84 28.86
CA GLU A 16 -0.10 9.66 29.69
C GLU A 16 -1.09 8.58 29.25
N THR A 17 -0.89 7.86 28.14
CA THR A 17 -1.84 6.80 27.71
C THR A 17 -1.26 5.38 27.82
N LEU A 18 -1.96 4.51 28.56
CA LEU A 18 -1.66 3.08 28.70
C LEU A 18 -1.86 2.28 27.39
N GLU A 19 -2.46 2.88 26.37
CA GLU A 19 -2.68 2.28 25.05
C GLU A 19 -1.60 2.76 24.07
N GLN A 20 -0.55 1.95 23.91
CA GLN A 20 0.50 2.21 22.94
C GLN A 20 0.04 1.80 21.54
N ILE A 21 -0.22 2.78 20.68
CA ILE A 21 -0.41 2.55 19.24
C ILE A 21 0.96 2.51 18.56
N VAL A 22 1.22 1.44 17.82
CA VAL A 22 2.45 1.30 17.03
C VAL A 22 2.16 1.66 15.58
N PHE A 23 2.82 2.69 15.08
CA PHE A 23 2.70 3.13 13.68
C PHE A 23 3.83 2.54 12.82
N GLU A 24 3.45 1.98 11.67
CA GLU A 24 4.39 1.57 10.62
C GLU A 24 4.13 2.41 9.38
N ALA A 25 5.10 3.26 9.01
CA ALA A 25 4.99 4.12 7.84
C ALA A 25 5.60 3.46 6.61
N TRP A 26 4.86 3.53 5.49
CA TRP A 26 5.28 3.05 4.19
C TRP A 26 5.33 4.22 3.21
N ASP A 27 6.46 4.36 2.52
CA ASP A 27 6.63 5.36 1.47
C ASP A 27 6.58 4.69 0.10
N PHE A 28 5.58 5.09 -0.69
CA PHE A 28 5.30 4.59 -2.04
C PHE A 28 5.78 5.58 -3.12
N GLY A 29 6.96 6.19 -2.93
CA GLY A 29 7.54 7.14 -3.88
C GLY A 29 8.11 6.55 -5.18
N GLY A 30 7.87 7.24 -6.29
CA GLY A 30 8.95 7.72 -7.17
C GLY A 30 9.05 7.27 -8.64
N GLN A 31 8.37 6.20 -9.08
CA GLN A 31 8.33 5.86 -10.51
C GLN A 31 6.92 5.44 -10.92
N ASP A 32 6.41 6.02 -12.01
CA ASP A 32 5.05 5.80 -12.50
C ASP A 32 4.73 4.31 -12.75
N ILE A 33 5.77 3.55 -13.11
CA ILE A 33 5.69 2.12 -13.40
C ILE A 33 5.31 1.32 -12.14
N PHE A 34 5.70 1.78 -10.94
CA PHE A 34 5.36 1.12 -9.68
C PHE A 34 3.98 1.51 -9.13
N TYR A 35 3.29 2.53 -9.68
CA TYR A 35 1.90 2.82 -9.28
C TYR A 35 0.97 1.63 -9.54
N SER A 36 1.24 0.89 -10.61
CA SER A 36 0.55 -0.37 -10.89
C SER A 36 0.73 -1.43 -9.80
N LEU A 37 1.73 -1.31 -8.92
CA LEU A 37 1.98 -2.24 -7.82
C LEU A 37 1.55 -1.68 -6.45
N HIS A 38 1.30 -0.38 -6.31
CA HIS A 38 0.98 0.21 -5.01
C HIS A 38 -0.35 -0.29 -4.46
N HIS A 39 -1.33 -0.55 -5.33
CA HIS A 39 -2.62 -1.08 -4.93
C HIS A 39 -2.55 -2.48 -4.29
N LEU A 40 -1.46 -3.22 -4.49
CA LEU A 40 -1.21 -4.53 -3.87
C LEU A 40 -1.00 -4.44 -2.36
N PHE A 41 -0.54 -3.27 -1.90
CA PHE A 41 -0.14 -3.02 -0.51
C PHE A 41 -1.10 -2.07 0.21
N LEU A 42 -2.17 -1.64 -0.47
CA LEU A 42 -3.25 -0.89 0.16
C LEU A 42 -4.03 -1.83 1.07
N ALA A 43 -3.97 -1.57 2.36
CA ALA A 43 -4.62 -2.32 3.43
C ALA A 43 -5.40 -1.36 4.35
N GLN A 44 -6.01 -1.87 5.43
CA GLN A 44 -6.56 -0.97 6.44
C GLN A 44 -5.44 -0.18 7.10
N GLY A 45 -5.60 1.14 7.17
CA GLY A 45 -4.57 2.06 7.67
C GLY A 45 -5.01 3.51 7.55
N VAL A 46 -4.06 4.43 7.68
CA VAL A 46 -4.27 5.87 7.49
C VAL A 46 -3.37 6.33 6.36
N TYR A 47 -3.91 7.07 5.39
CA TYR A 47 -3.22 7.43 4.16
C TYR A 47 -2.91 8.92 4.09
N GLY A 48 -1.63 9.27 4.00
CA GLY A 48 -1.20 10.64 3.70
C GLY A 48 -0.96 10.81 2.19
N VAL A 49 -1.75 11.66 1.53
CA VAL A 49 -1.56 11.99 0.11
C VAL A 49 -0.96 13.38 0.01
N LEU A 50 0.29 13.43 -0.46
CA LEU A 50 1.06 14.67 -0.54
C LEU A 50 0.88 15.34 -1.90
N PHE A 51 0.70 16.66 -1.91
CA PHE A 51 0.67 17.46 -3.14
C PHE A 51 1.43 18.78 -2.97
N ASN A 52 1.84 19.39 -4.08
CA ASN A 52 2.50 20.70 -4.08
C ASN A 52 1.46 21.82 -4.17
N MET A 53 1.39 22.68 -3.14
CA MET A 53 0.45 23.81 -3.12
C MET A 53 0.74 24.88 -4.18
N GLU A 54 2.00 25.07 -4.58
CA GLU A 54 2.39 26.07 -5.59
C GLU A 54 1.64 25.87 -6.92
N TRP A 55 1.31 24.62 -7.24
CA TRP A 55 0.64 24.28 -8.50
C TRP A 55 -0.87 24.57 -8.46
N LEU A 56 -1.48 24.58 -7.27
CA LEU A 56 -2.90 24.87 -7.10
C LEU A 56 -3.17 26.31 -6.66
N ALA A 57 -2.15 26.99 -6.15
CA ALA A 57 -2.24 28.39 -5.74
C ALA A 57 -2.56 29.33 -6.92
N PRO A 58 -3.15 30.51 -6.66
CA PRO A 58 -3.37 31.52 -7.70
C PRO A 58 -2.07 31.88 -8.42
N GLY A 59 -2.08 31.84 -9.76
CA GLY A 59 -0.89 32.09 -10.59
C GLY A 59 0.03 30.87 -10.79
N GLY A 60 -0.36 29.68 -10.31
CA GLY A 60 0.31 28.42 -10.61
C GLY A 60 0.20 28.03 -12.09
N ASP A 61 1.12 27.18 -12.54
CA ASP A 61 1.16 26.62 -13.91
C ASP A 61 -0.06 25.71 -14.16
N GLU A 62 -0.88 26.03 -15.18
CA GLU A 62 -2.11 25.30 -15.49
C GLU A 62 -1.86 23.82 -15.83
N GLY A 63 -0.77 23.50 -16.53
CA GLY A 63 -0.42 22.12 -16.86
C GLY A 63 -0.06 21.30 -15.63
N LYS A 64 0.71 21.90 -14.70
CA LYS A 64 1.04 21.26 -13.42
C LYS A 64 -0.17 21.17 -12.50
N ARG A 65 -1.08 22.15 -12.55
CA ARG A 65 -2.34 22.14 -11.80
C ARG A 65 -3.20 20.94 -12.17
N GLU A 66 -3.45 20.72 -13.46
CA GLU A 66 -4.28 19.60 -13.91
C GLU A 66 -3.61 18.25 -13.60
N GLY A 67 -2.28 18.15 -13.78
CA GLY A 67 -1.52 16.97 -13.38
C GLY A 67 -1.64 16.66 -11.88
N ALA A 68 -1.59 17.69 -11.01
CA ALA A 68 -1.77 17.54 -9.57
C ALA A 68 -3.18 17.06 -9.21
N LEU A 69 -4.21 17.61 -9.84
CA LEU A 69 -5.59 17.22 -9.61
C LEU A 69 -5.86 15.79 -10.09
N SER A 70 -5.33 15.41 -11.25
CA SER A 70 -5.41 14.05 -11.77
C SER A 70 -4.68 13.04 -10.88
N PHE A 71 -3.53 13.42 -10.33
CA PHE A 71 -2.80 12.61 -9.34
C PHE A 71 -3.61 12.40 -8.06
N LEU A 72 -4.20 13.46 -7.52
CA LEU A 72 -5.07 13.36 -6.34
C LEU A 72 -6.30 12.50 -6.62
N ASP A 73 -6.95 12.66 -7.79
CA ASP A 73 -8.09 11.85 -8.21
C ASP A 73 -7.72 10.35 -8.23
N PHE A 74 -6.60 10.01 -8.90
CA PHE A 74 -6.10 8.65 -8.96
C PHE A 74 -5.90 8.02 -7.57
N TRP A 75 -5.24 8.74 -6.65
CA TRP A 75 -4.94 8.23 -5.32
C TRP A 75 -6.17 8.11 -4.42
N LEU A 76 -7.04 9.11 -4.41
CA LEU A 76 -8.30 9.05 -3.66
C LEU A 76 -9.12 7.84 -4.11
N ASN A 77 -9.20 7.60 -5.42
CA ASN A 77 -9.97 6.50 -5.99
C ASN A 77 -9.33 5.15 -5.68
N SER A 78 -8.00 5.06 -5.76
CA SER A 78 -7.26 3.84 -5.43
C SER A 78 -7.41 3.46 -3.97
N ILE A 79 -7.22 4.42 -3.05
CA ILE A 79 -7.40 4.18 -1.62
C ILE A 79 -8.83 3.71 -1.34
N TYR A 80 -9.81 4.37 -1.93
CA TYR A 80 -11.20 3.97 -1.77
C TYR A 80 -11.48 2.55 -2.25
N LEU A 81 -11.12 2.22 -3.50
CA LEU A 81 -11.38 0.90 -4.08
C LEU A 81 -10.72 -0.24 -3.29
N HIS A 82 -9.55 -0.01 -2.72
CA HIS A 82 -8.76 -1.05 -2.07
C HIS A 82 -8.94 -1.15 -0.56
N THR A 83 -9.52 -0.12 0.09
CA THR A 83 -9.69 -0.10 1.55
C THR A 83 -11.14 -0.07 1.99
N GLN A 84 -12.09 0.03 1.05
CA GLN A 84 -13.51 0.00 1.36
C GLN A 84 -13.92 -1.30 2.05
N ASP A 85 -14.63 -1.17 3.16
CA ASP A 85 -15.21 -2.30 3.87
C ASP A 85 -16.63 -2.66 3.36
N LYS A 86 -17.28 -3.65 3.98
CA LYS A 86 -18.63 -4.08 3.59
C LYS A 86 -19.72 -3.05 3.87
N LYS A 87 -19.48 -2.08 4.77
CA LYS A 87 -20.39 -0.97 5.08
C LYS A 87 -20.20 0.20 4.11
N GLY A 88 -19.15 0.13 3.32
CA GLY A 88 -18.78 1.13 2.34
C GLY A 88 -17.90 2.24 2.90
N GLU A 89 -17.35 2.05 4.10
CA GLU A 89 -16.42 2.96 4.75
C GLU A 89 -15.00 2.70 4.25
N CYS A 90 -14.27 3.77 3.97
CA CYS A 90 -12.91 3.74 3.44
C CYS A 90 -11.93 4.19 4.52
N ALA A 91 -10.68 3.73 4.41
CA ALA A 91 -9.59 4.18 5.26
C ALA A 91 -9.50 5.73 5.31
N PRO A 92 -9.18 6.32 6.47
CA PRO A 92 -8.98 7.76 6.60
C PRO A 92 -7.86 8.28 5.71
N ILE A 93 -8.08 9.45 5.13
CA ILE A 93 -7.16 10.10 4.18
C ILE A 93 -6.80 11.49 4.69
N LEU A 94 -5.52 11.79 4.80
CA LEU A 94 -5.01 13.13 5.06
C LEU A 94 -4.43 13.69 3.76
N LEU A 95 -5.00 14.79 3.28
CA LEU A 95 -4.39 15.57 2.22
C LEU A 95 -3.32 16.48 2.83
N ILE A 96 -2.08 16.38 2.37
CA ILE A 96 -0.94 17.12 2.91
C ILE A 96 -0.41 18.05 1.80
N GLY A 97 -0.70 19.35 1.95
CA GLY A 97 -0.25 20.38 1.03
C GLY A 97 1.14 20.87 1.41
N THR A 98 2.15 20.60 0.58
CA THR A 98 3.54 20.99 0.83
C THR A 98 3.85 22.39 0.28
N HIS A 99 5.00 22.96 0.65
CA HIS A 99 5.49 24.27 0.23
C HIS A 99 4.76 25.47 0.86
N LYS A 100 4.40 25.36 2.14
CA LYS A 100 3.79 26.46 2.91
C LYS A 100 4.71 27.67 3.08
N ASP A 101 6.03 27.50 2.97
CA ASP A 101 7.01 28.58 2.93
C ASP A 101 6.80 29.53 1.74
N LYS A 102 6.23 29.03 0.64
CA LYS A 102 5.95 29.80 -0.58
C LYS A 102 4.47 30.16 -0.74
N VAL A 103 3.58 29.31 -0.25
CA VAL A 103 2.13 29.55 -0.20
C VAL A 103 1.77 29.71 1.27
N GLY A 104 2.04 30.89 1.82
CA GLY A 104 1.94 31.15 3.27
C GLY A 104 0.64 31.80 3.72
N GLU A 105 -0.09 32.46 2.81
CA GLU A 105 -1.27 33.25 3.13
C GLU A 105 -2.51 32.37 3.33
N ALA A 106 -3.31 32.68 4.36
CA ALA A 106 -4.50 31.91 4.70
C ALA A 106 -5.55 31.93 3.58
N GLU A 107 -5.66 33.04 2.84
CA GLU A 107 -6.54 33.17 1.68
C GLU A 107 -6.14 32.20 0.55
N GLN A 108 -4.84 31.97 0.34
CA GLN A 108 -4.36 31.01 -0.66
C GLN A 108 -4.73 29.58 -0.24
N HIS A 109 -4.60 29.25 1.05
CA HIS A 109 -5.01 27.93 1.56
C HIS A 109 -6.51 27.71 1.42
N ALA A 110 -7.31 28.72 1.75
CA ALA A 110 -8.77 28.67 1.61
C ALA A 110 -9.18 28.46 0.14
N GLU A 111 -8.53 29.15 -0.80
CA GLU A 111 -8.77 28.98 -2.23
C GLU A 111 -8.39 27.57 -2.72
N ILE A 112 -7.23 27.03 -2.31
CA ILE A 112 -6.85 25.65 -2.64
C ILE A 112 -7.88 24.67 -2.07
N SER A 113 -8.32 24.86 -0.83
CA SER A 113 -9.34 24.01 -0.19
C SER A 113 -10.66 24.07 -0.96
N ARG A 114 -11.05 25.25 -1.47
CA ARG A 114 -12.24 25.42 -2.30
C ARG A 114 -12.11 24.67 -3.63
N VAL A 115 -10.98 24.79 -4.32
CA VAL A 115 -10.71 24.10 -5.59
C VAL A 115 -10.79 22.57 -5.40
N LEU A 116 -10.16 22.04 -4.36
CA LEU A 116 -10.21 20.61 -4.03
C LEU A 116 -11.66 20.18 -3.72
N GLY A 117 -12.36 20.94 -2.88
CA GLY A 117 -13.76 20.67 -2.53
C GLY A 117 -14.72 20.73 -3.73
N GLU A 118 -14.51 21.63 -4.69
CA GLU A 118 -15.32 21.70 -5.91
C GLU A 118 -15.04 20.54 -6.85
N ARG A 119 -13.77 20.15 -7.01
CA ARG A 119 -13.36 19.07 -7.92
C ARG A 119 -13.78 17.70 -7.38
N PHE A 120 -13.60 17.46 -6.09
CA PHE A 120 -13.79 16.14 -5.49
C PHE A 120 -15.08 16.02 -4.68
N GLY A 121 -15.56 17.10 -4.05
CA GLY A 121 -16.73 17.06 -3.16
C GLY A 121 -18.10 17.00 -3.87
N LYS A 122 -18.18 17.31 -5.17
CA LYS A 122 -19.44 17.28 -5.96
C LYS A 122 -19.66 15.99 -6.74
N SER A 123 -18.65 15.12 -6.85
CA SER A 123 -18.78 13.89 -7.63
C SER A 123 -19.55 12.84 -6.82
N MET A 124 -20.76 12.48 -7.27
CA MET A 124 -21.53 11.34 -6.74
C MET A 124 -20.75 10.01 -6.77
N ALA A 125 -19.64 9.95 -7.50
CA ALA A 125 -18.83 8.75 -7.64
C ALA A 125 -17.86 8.49 -6.46
N LEU A 126 -17.60 9.45 -5.56
CA LEU A 126 -16.44 9.36 -4.64
C LEU A 126 -16.79 9.55 -3.16
N THR A 127 -17.17 8.45 -2.54
CA THR A 127 -17.16 8.20 -1.08
C THR A 127 -15.78 8.38 -0.44
N ALA A 128 -14.69 8.32 -1.22
CA ALA A 128 -13.32 8.62 -0.78
C ALA A 128 -13.20 10.00 -0.13
N TRP A 129 -13.85 11.02 -0.71
CA TRP A 129 -13.80 12.39 -0.21
C TRP A 129 -14.38 12.53 1.20
N ARG A 130 -15.33 11.67 1.57
CA ARG A 130 -15.92 11.64 2.92
C ARG A 130 -14.94 11.11 3.97
N SER A 131 -13.93 10.36 3.55
CA SER A 131 -12.85 9.87 4.41
C SER A 131 -11.68 10.86 4.52
N VAL A 132 -11.75 12.03 3.87
CA VAL A 132 -10.72 13.07 4.00
C VAL A 132 -10.84 13.78 5.35
N GLU A 133 -9.77 13.70 6.14
CA GLU A 133 -9.66 14.38 7.43
C GLU A 133 -9.56 15.89 7.24
N THR A 134 -10.31 16.63 8.06
CA THR A 134 -10.37 18.09 8.01
C THR A 134 -9.38 18.69 9.00
N TYR A 135 -8.65 19.71 8.57
CA TYR A 135 -7.82 20.52 9.47
C TYR A 135 -8.68 21.63 10.09
N ALA A 136 -9.22 21.35 11.28
CA ALA A 136 -10.14 22.23 11.98
C ALA A 136 -9.47 23.50 12.56
N ASP A 137 -8.23 23.38 13.04
CA ASP A 137 -7.48 24.47 13.71
C ASP A 137 -6.68 25.32 12.72
N ALA A 138 -7.19 25.50 11.50
CA ALA A 138 -6.48 26.22 10.46
C ALA A 138 -6.30 27.71 10.80
N PRO A 139 -5.11 28.30 10.54
CA PRO A 139 -4.91 29.74 10.65
C PRO A 139 -5.93 30.49 9.79
N GLY A 140 -6.71 31.38 10.39
CA GLY A 140 -7.84 32.07 9.72
C GLY A 140 -9.23 31.62 10.17
N GLY A 141 -9.33 30.57 10.99
CA GLY A 141 -10.59 30.15 11.63
C GLY A 141 -11.58 29.44 10.71
N VAL A 142 -11.21 29.19 9.45
CA VAL A 142 -11.99 28.43 8.49
C VAL A 142 -11.35 27.05 8.33
N PRO A 143 -12.06 25.94 8.59
CA PRO A 143 -11.52 24.60 8.43
C PRO A 143 -11.07 24.33 6.98
N LEU A 144 -9.93 23.65 6.82
CA LEU A 144 -9.37 23.27 5.52
C LEU A 144 -9.54 21.76 5.27
N CYS A 145 -9.75 21.36 4.03
CA CYS A 145 -9.80 19.93 3.65
C CYS A 145 -8.40 19.29 3.51
N PHE A 146 -7.34 19.98 3.94
CA PHE A 146 -5.96 19.52 3.85
C PHE A 146 -5.11 20.21 4.93
N PHE A 147 -3.91 19.68 5.18
CA PHE A 147 -2.93 20.20 6.14
C PHE A 147 -1.81 20.93 5.37
N PRO A 148 -1.72 22.27 5.41
CA PRO A 148 -0.64 23.02 4.79
C PRO A 148 0.64 22.90 5.62
N VAL A 149 1.67 22.25 5.09
CA VAL A 149 2.93 21.97 5.79
C VAL A 149 4.13 22.65 5.15
N ASP A 150 5.00 23.17 6.00
CA ASP A 150 6.34 23.64 5.67
C ASP A 150 7.35 22.56 6.06
N ASN A 151 7.70 21.73 5.08
CA ASN A 151 8.65 20.63 5.27
C ASN A 151 10.06 21.12 5.63
N THR A 152 10.40 22.39 5.38
CA THR A 152 11.72 22.95 5.73
C THR A 152 11.87 23.16 7.24
N ARG A 153 10.75 23.30 7.96
CA ARG A 153 10.70 23.50 9.41
C ARG A 153 10.58 22.21 10.21
N GLY A 154 10.26 21.09 9.54
CA GLY A 154 10.09 19.78 10.15
C GLY A 154 9.15 19.83 11.37
N GLN A 155 9.60 19.29 12.50
CA GLN A 155 8.80 19.18 13.74
C GLN A 155 8.35 20.53 14.32
N SER A 156 8.96 21.65 13.92
CA SER A 156 8.60 22.98 14.39
C SER A 156 7.40 23.60 13.67
N ASP A 157 6.83 22.94 12.66
CA ASP A 157 5.57 23.37 12.04
C ASP A 157 4.36 22.81 12.80
N ALA A 158 3.51 23.71 13.31
CA ALA A 158 2.27 23.37 13.99
C ALA A 158 1.31 22.54 13.12
N ALA A 159 1.34 22.70 11.78
CA ALA A 159 0.51 21.94 10.87
C ALA A 159 0.99 20.49 10.72
N ILE A 160 2.30 20.23 10.80
CA ILE A 160 2.85 18.87 10.85
C ILE A 160 2.40 18.19 12.14
N ALA A 161 2.52 18.89 13.28
CA ALA A 161 2.03 18.37 14.56
C ALA A 161 0.50 18.10 14.52
N ALA A 162 -0.28 18.96 13.87
CA ALA A 162 -1.72 18.76 13.69
C ALA A 162 -2.03 17.56 12.80
N ALA A 163 -1.29 17.37 11.70
CA ALA A 163 -1.44 16.21 10.83
C ALA A 163 -1.13 14.90 11.59
N LEU A 164 -0.09 14.87 12.42
CA LEU A 164 0.24 13.71 13.26
C LEU A 164 -0.86 13.40 14.28
N ARG A 165 -1.42 14.42 14.94
CA ARG A 165 -2.59 14.22 15.83
C ARG A 165 -3.81 13.70 15.07
N ALA A 166 -4.03 14.16 13.84
CA ALA A 166 -5.11 13.67 13.00
C ALA A 166 -4.89 12.19 12.60
N VAL A 167 -3.65 11.79 12.28
CA VAL A 167 -3.29 10.39 12.04
C VAL A 167 -3.59 9.52 13.26
N GLU A 168 -3.18 9.97 14.44
CA GLU A 168 -3.42 9.23 15.68
C GLU A 168 -4.91 9.11 16.00
N GLY A 169 -5.65 10.22 15.90
CA GLY A 169 -7.09 10.24 16.10
C GLY A 169 -7.81 9.32 15.11
N ALA A 170 -7.38 9.30 13.85
CA ALA A 170 -7.91 8.42 12.82
C ALA A 170 -7.62 6.93 13.13
N ALA A 171 -6.39 6.61 13.55
CA ALA A 171 -6.02 5.26 13.94
C ALA A 171 -6.84 4.76 15.14
N ARG A 172 -7.07 5.59 16.16
CA ARG A 172 -7.91 5.27 17.33
C ARG A 172 -9.37 4.97 16.99
N ARG A 173 -9.89 5.53 15.89
CA ARG A 173 -11.24 5.27 15.39
C ARG A 173 -11.35 4.00 14.53
N SER A 174 -10.22 3.39 14.14
CA SER A 174 -10.22 2.23 13.27
C SER A 174 -10.72 0.98 13.99
N ASP A 175 -11.70 0.29 13.39
CA ASP A 175 -12.22 -1.00 13.85
C ASP A 175 -11.08 -2.01 14.10
N ALA A 176 -10.03 -1.97 13.28
CA ALA A 176 -8.91 -2.91 13.38
C ALA A 176 -8.04 -2.71 14.63
N ILE A 177 -7.91 -1.45 15.08
CA ILE A 177 -7.17 -1.09 16.30
C ILE A 177 -7.99 -1.39 17.56
N GLN A 178 -9.31 -1.21 17.48
CA GLN A 178 -10.24 -1.51 18.57
C GLN A 178 -10.54 -3.00 18.73
N HIS A 179 -10.13 -3.83 17.76
CA HIS A 179 -10.41 -5.27 17.78
C HIS A 179 -9.46 -6.02 18.71
N GLU A 180 -9.98 -6.53 19.82
CA GLU A 180 -9.24 -7.43 20.70
C GLU A 180 -8.99 -8.78 20.03
N VAL A 181 -7.74 -9.23 20.02
CA VAL A 181 -7.33 -10.53 19.50
C VAL A 181 -6.74 -11.42 20.59
N PRO A 182 -6.83 -12.76 20.47
CA PRO A 182 -6.18 -13.66 21.42
C PRO A 182 -4.66 -13.43 21.49
N LEU A 183 -4.08 -13.48 22.69
CA LEU A 183 -2.62 -13.34 22.89
C LEU A 183 -1.81 -14.33 22.05
N ALA A 184 -2.35 -15.53 21.82
CA ALA A 184 -1.73 -16.54 20.97
C ALA A 184 -1.52 -16.07 19.52
N TRP A 185 -2.37 -15.18 19.00
CA TRP A 185 -2.21 -14.59 17.66
C TRP A 185 -1.03 -13.62 17.62
N LEU A 186 -0.83 -12.84 18.69
CA LEU A 186 0.33 -11.96 18.82
C LEU A 186 1.62 -12.76 18.94
N GLY A 187 1.62 -13.84 19.74
CA GLY A 187 2.76 -14.76 19.84
C GLY A 187 3.10 -15.42 18.50
N PHE A 188 2.08 -15.79 17.71
CA PHE A 188 2.29 -16.25 16.33
C PHE A 188 2.93 -15.15 15.46
N TYR A 189 2.42 -13.92 15.54
CA TYR A 189 2.92 -12.81 14.74
C TYR A 189 4.39 -12.49 15.05
N ASP A 190 4.77 -12.47 16.32
CA ASP A 190 6.16 -12.27 16.72
C ASP A 190 7.06 -13.41 16.23
N ARG A 191 6.57 -14.65 16.27
CA ARG A 191 7.32 -15.80 15.76
C ARG A 191 7.56 -15.73 14.24
N ILE A 192 6.58 -15.28 13.45
CA ILE A 192 6.76 -15.17 11.99
C ILE A 192 7.61 -13.96 11.58
N LYS A 193 7.71 -12.91 12.40
CA LYS A 193 8.66 -11.80 12.17
C LYS A 193 10.11 -12.27 12.22
N GLU A 194 10.41 -13.22 13.09
CA GLU A 194 11.75 -13.81 13.25
C GLU A 194 12.07 -14.87 12.21
N ASP A 195 11.07 -15.40 11.50
CA ASP A 195 11.30 -16.27 10.36
C ASP A 195 12.14 -15.50 9.32
N THR A 196 12.85 -16.19 8.44
CA THR A 196 13.60 -15.58 7.31
C THR A 196 12.97 -15.88 5.96
N ARG A 197 11.99 -16.81 5.92
CA ARG A 197 11.25 -17.17 4.71
C ARG A 197 10.30 -16.04 4.32
N VAL A 198 10.23 -15.72 3.03
CA VAL A 198 9.29 -14.72 2.50
C VAL A 198 7.88 -15.28 2.29
N CYS A 199 7.77 -16.60 2.16
CA CYS A 199 6.54 -17.31 1.85
C CYS A 199 6.57 -18.71 2.46
N VAL A 200 5.44 -19.18 2.99
CA VAL A 200 5.29 -20.50 3.62
C VAL A 200 3.96 -21.13 3.22
N GLY A 201 3.87 -22.46 3.36
CA GLY A 201 2.61 -23.18 3.19
C GLY A 201 1.72 -23.09 4.42
N LEU A 202 0.41 -23.25 4.23
CA LEU A 202 -0.57 -23.23 5.32
C LEU A 202 -0.31 -24.34 6.37
N GLY A 203 0.30 -25.45 5.98
CA GLY A 203 0.74 -26.51 6.91
C GLY A 203 1.75 -26.01 7.94
N ASP A 204 2.77 -25.27 7.51
CA ASP A 204 3.79 -24.68 8.39
C ASP A 204 3.16 -23.63 9.31
N VAL A 205 2.27 -22.81 8.77
CA VAL A 205 1.52 -21.82 9.57
C VAL A 205 0.72 -22.50 10.67
N LYS A 206 0.03 -23.60 10.37
CA LYS A 206 -0.71 -24.38 11.38
C LYS A 206 0.20 -24.99 12.44
N LEU A 207 1.41 -25.39 12.08
CA LEU A 207 2.40 -25.91 13.04
C LEU A 207 2.84 -24.79 14.00
N ILE A 208 3.27 -23.65 13.46
CA ILE A 208 3.68 -22.48 14.25
C ILE A 208 2.52 -22.01 15.14
N ALA A 209 1.31 -21.93 14.60
CA ALA A 209 0.13 -21.53 15.36
C ALA A 209 -0.14 -22.46 16.55
N ARG A 210 0.03 -23.79 16.40
CA ARG A 210 -0.09 -24.74 17.51
C ARG A 210 0.98 -24.52 18.58
N GLU A 211 2.22 -24.28 18.17
CA GLU A 211 3.33 -23.96 19.09
C GLU A 211 3.05 -22.69 19.89
N CYS A 212 2.37 -21.71 19.27
CA CYS A 212 1.92 -20.48 19.90
C CYS A 212 0.61 -20.62 20.71
N GLY A 213 0.03 -21.83 20.80
CA GLY A 213 -1.13 -22.13 21.64
C GLY A 213 -2.50 -22.06 20.96
N LEU A 214 -2.57 -22.06 19.62
CA LEU A 214 -3.84 -22.19 18.90
C LEU A 214 -4.29 -23.66 18.75
N PRO A 215 -5.60 -23.92 18.66
CA PRO A 215 -6.70 -22.96 18.80
C PRO A 215 -6.92 -22.57 20.27
N VAL A 216 -7.21 -21.29 20.52
CA VAL A 216 -7.55 -20.80 21.85
C VAL A 216 -8.99 -21.17 22.19
N SER A 217 -9.89 -21.16 21.19
CA SER A 217 -11.30 -21.47 21.38
C SER A 217 -11.56 -22.96 21.21
N LYS A 218 -12.12 -23.62 22.25
CA LYS A 218 -12.58 -25.01 22.13
C LYS A 218 -13.75 -25.21 21.16
N ARG A 219 -14.43 -24.13 20.78
CA ARG A 219 -15.55 -24.16 19.83
C ARG A 219 -15.09 -24.04 18.38
N LEU A 220 -13.92 -23.45 18.14
CA LEU A 220 -13.38 -23.23 16.81
C LEU A 220 -12.23 -24.22 16.59
N GLY A 221 -12.26 -24.96 15.48
CA GLY A 221 -11.13 -25.81 15.13
C GLY A 221 -9.90 -24.98 14.76
N LEU A 222 -8.70 -25.56 14.88
CA LEU A 222 -7.44 -24.91 14.50
C LEU A 222 -7.51 -24.23 13.13
N ASP A 223 -8.06 -24.94 12.15
CA ASP A 223 -8.12 -24.46 10.77
C ASP A 223 -8.94 -23.18 10.63
N ALA A 224 -10.09 -23.11 11.28
CA ALA A 224 -10.95 -21.94 11.24
C ALA A 224 -10.33 -20.77 12.02
N GLU A 225 -9.68 -21.03 13.16
CA GLU A 225 -9.01 -19.98 13.93
C GLU A 225 -7.78 -19.43 13.19
N VAL A 226 -6.97 -20.29 12.57
CA VAL A 226 -5.82 -19.89 11.76
C VAL A 226 -6.25 -19.06 10.55
N ARG A 227 -7.31 -19.46 9.83
CA ARG A 227 -7.81 -18.64 8.70
C ARG A 227 -8.34 -17.29 9.16
N GLY A 228 -9.04 -17.23 10.29
CA GLY A 228 -9.47 -15.97 10.90
C GLY A 228 -8.29 -15.06 11.26
N MET A 229 -7.26 -15.62 11.89
CA MET A 229 -6.01 -14.92 12.23
C MET A 229 -5.29 -14.39 11.00
N LEU A 230 -5.13 -15.22 9.96
CA LEU A 230 -4.49 -14.81 8.70
C LEU A 230 -5.29 -13.72 7.99
N SER A 231 -6.62 -13.83 7.96
CA SER A 231 -7.49 -12.81 7.38
C SER A 231 -7.35 -11.47 8.11
N PHE A 232 -7.25 -11.51 9.45
CA PHE A 232 -7.01 -10.32 10.27
C PHE A 232 -5.67 -9.67 9.94
N PHE A 233 -4.56 -10.43 9.95
CA PHE A 233 -3.25 -9.88 9.61
C PHE A 233 -3.11 -9.43 8.16
N ASN A 234 -3.81 -10.08 7.23
CA ASN A 234 -3.91 -9.65 5.84
C ASN A 234 -4.60 -8.28 5.72
N LYS A 235 -5.71 -8.06 6.45
CA LYS A 235 -6.40 -6.75 6.47
C LYS A 235 -5.53 -5.63 7.02
N LEU A 236 -4.66 -5.94 7.97
CA LEU A 236 -3.67 -5.01 8.53
C LEU A 236 -2.43 -4.83 7.64
N GLY A 237 -2.33 -5.55 6.51
CA GLY A 237 -1.17 -5.50 5.62
C GLY A 237 0.12 -6.11 6.22
N LYS A 238 0.02 -6.89 7.30
CA LYS A 238 1.19 -7.48 7.97
C LYS A 238 1.75 -8.71 7.24
N LEU A 239 0.88 -9.41 6.52
CA LEU A 239 1.18 -10.53 5.65
C LEU A 239 0.18 -10.54 4.50
N MET A 240 0.36 -11.43 3.53
CA MET A 240 -0.62 -11.63 2.45
C MET A 240 -1.13 -13.06 2.44
N TYR A 241 -2.46 -13.19 2.52
CA TYR A 241 -3.19 -14.45 2.50
C TYR A 241 -4.52 -14.26 1.75
N HIS A 242 -4.81 -15.20 0.87
CA HIS A 242 -6.00 -15.16 0.02
C HIS A 242 -6.78 -16.46 0.12
N GLU A 243 -8.10 -16.37 0.15
CA GLU A 243 -8.97 -17.56 0.20
C GLU A 243 -9.23 -18.17 -1.18
N ASP A 244 -8.65 -17.60 -2.24
CA ASP A 244 -8.78 -18.12 -3.61
C ASP A 244 -8.25 -19.56 -3.69
N PRO A 245 -8.94 -20.48 -4.37
CA PRO A 245 -8.53 -21.89 -4.44
C PRO A 245 -7.09 -22.12 -4.95
N SER A 246 -6.55 -21.21 -5.78
CA SER A 246 -5.18 -21.30 -6.29
C SER A 246 -4.11 -20.80 -5.32
N LEU A 247 -4.50 -20.11 -4.24
CA LEU A 247 -3.60 -19.42 -3.30
C LEU A 247 -3.91 -19.74 -1.82
N CYS A 248 -5.01 -20.44 -1.52
CA CYS A 248 -5.50 -20.66 -0.15
C CYS A 248 -4.62 -21.52 0.76
N ASP A 249 -3.60 -22.17 0.19
CA ASP A 249 -2.59 -22.95 0.93
C ASP A 249 -1.24 -22.23 1.04
N VAL A 250 -1.17 -20.97 0.61
CA VAL A 250 0.05 -20.15 0.60
C VAL A 250 -0.14 -18.91 1.47
N VAL A 251 0.88 -18.61 2.27
CA VAL A 251 0.94 -17.40 3.08
C VAL A 251 2.26 -16.68 2.80
N VAL A 252 2.17 -15.47 2.27
CA VAL A 252 3.33 -14.62 2.01
C VAL A 252 3.59 -13.78 3.27
N LEU A 253 4.63 -14.15 4.00
CA LEU A 253 5.01 -13.51 5.27
C LEU A 253 5.60 -12.11 5.05
N ARG A 254 6.28 -11.89 3.91
CA ARG A 254 6.88 -10.61 3.54
C ARG A 254 6.45 -10.19 2.13
N PRO A 255 5.25 -9.61 1.98
CA PRO A 255 4.72 -9.25 0.67
C PRO A 255 5.63 -8.31 -0.10
N VAL A 256 6.16 -7.26 0.55
CA VAL A 256 7.00 -6.26 -0.12
C VAL A 256 8.32 -6.87 -0.59
N GLU A 257 9.00 -7.65 0.27
CA GLU A 257 10.29 -8.28 -0.07
C GLU A 257 10.16 -9.33 -1.18
N MET A 258 9.01 -9.99 -1.28
CA MET A 258 8.77 -10.98 -2.33
C MET A 258 8.29 -10.35 -3.63
N LEU A 259 7.24 -9.53 -3.57
CA LEU A 259 6.49 -9.09 -4.74
C LEU A 259 7.19 -7.98 -5.49
N ILE A 260 7.79 -7.01 -4.81
CA ILE A 260 8.45 -5.90 -5.49
C ILE A 260 9.61 -6.42 -6.36
N PRO A 261 10.60 -7.18 -5.86
CA PRO A 261 11.69 -7.64 -6.73
C PRO A 261 11.20 -8.56 -7.84
N ALA A 262 10.24 -9.45 -7.55
CA ALA A 262 9.70 -10.37 -8.55
C ALA A 262 8.93 -9.66 -9.66
N PHE A 263 7.96 -8.81 -9.31
CA PHE A 263 7.11 -8.16 -10.31
C PHE A 263 7.90 -7.13 -11.11
N THR A 264 8.80 -6.39 -10.47
CA THR A 264 9.63 -5.39 -11.16
C THR A 264 10.70 -6.03 -12.04
N ALA A 265 11.13 -7.28 -11.78
CA ALA A 265 11.97 -8.01 -12.73
C ALA A 265 11.29 -8.25 -14.09
N VAL A 266 9.95 -8.26 -14.12
CA VAL A 266 9.15 -8.47 -15.33
C VAL A 266 8.60 -7.15 -15.86
N ILE A 267 7.92 -6.39 -15.01
CA ILE A 267 7.19 -5.15 -15.31
C ILE A 267 8.07 -3.96 -14.93
N ARG A 268 8.98 -3.59 -15.82
CA ARG A 268 9.84 -2.40 -15.70
C ARG A 268 10.16 -1.83 -17.07
N GLU A 269 10.70 -0.62 -17.09
CA GLU A 269 11.38 -0.10 -18.27
C GLU A 269 12.71 -0.84 -18.44
N HIS A 270 12.82 -1.67 -19.47
CA HIS A 270 14.04 -2.44 -19.77
C HIS A 270 14.96 -1.75 -20.80
N LYS A 271 14.62 -0.52 -21.21
CA LYS A 271 15.43 0.31 -22.10
C LYS A 271 16.18 1.36 -21.27
N GLY A 272 17.42 1.69 -21.65
CA GLY A 272 18.20 2.76 -21.00
C GLY A 272 18.84 2.36 -19.65
N LEU A 273 18.73 3.25 -18.65
CA LEU A 273 19.43 3.22 -17.35
C LEU A 273 19.10 2.02 -16.45
N HIS A 274 18.16 1.18 -16.87
CA HIS A 274 17.57 0.10 -16.08
C HIS A 274 17.91 -1.31 -16.59
N GLN A 275 18.85 -1.44 -17.52
CA GLN A 275 19.37 -2.76 -17.92
C GLN A 275 20.24 -3.38 -16.81
N THR A 276 19.93 -4.60 -16.40
CA THR A 276 20.79 -5.38 -15.48
C THR A 276 21.56 -6.47 -16.24
N ALA A 277 22.59 -7.02 -15.59
CA ALA A 277 23.35 -8.14 -16.15
C ALA A 277 22.45 -9.36 -16.40
N GLU A 278 21.47 -9.60 -15.53
CA GLU A 278 20.43 -10.62 -15.70
C GLU A 278 19.57 -10.35 -16.92
N THR A 279 19.05 -9.13 -17.10
CA THR A 279 18.24 -8.74 -18.26
C THR A 279 19.00 -8.98 -19.57
N MET A 280 20.30 -8.66 -19.61
CA MET A 280 21.15 -8.94 -20.77
C MET A 280 21.43 -10.43 -20.97
N ALA A 281 21.52 -11.22 -19.90
CA ALA A 281 21.67 -12.67 -20.00
C ALA A 281 20.40 -13.31 -20.59
N VAL A 282 19.21 -12.87 -20.13
CA VAL A 282 17.91 -13.30 -20.66
C VAL A 282 17.76 -12.96 -22.12
N ALA A 283 18.02 -11.70 -22.49
CA ALA A 283 17.93 -11.24 -23.86
C ALA A 283 18.85 -12.02 -24.82
N ARG A 284 20.01 -12.50 -24.32
CA ARG A 284 20.95 -13.35 -25.09
C ARG A 284 20.51 -14.81 -25.17
N ALA A 285 19.99 -15.37 -24.08
CA ALA A 285 19.57 -16.76 -24.02
C ALA A 285 18.26 -17.02 -24.78
N HIS A 286 17.34 -16.06 -24.76
CA HIS A 286 15.98 -16.16 -25.31
C HIS A 286 15.61 -14.92 -26.13
N PRO A 287 16.30 -14.65 -27.25
CA PRO A 287 16.17 -13.38 -27.97
C PRO A 287 14.78 -13.18 -28.60
N SER A 288 14.11 -14.25 -29.04
CA SER A 288 12.76 -14.20 -29.60
C SER A 288 11.73 -13.86 -28.55
N GLU A 289 11.76 -14.56 -27.42
CA GLU A 289 10.83 -14.41 -26.30
C GLU A 289 11.02 -13.05 -25.63
N TRP A 290 12.28 -12.62 -25.47
CA TRP A 290 12.61 -11.29 -24.96
C TRP A 290 12.03 -10.18 -25.84
N ARG A 291 12.14 -10.32 -27.17
CA ARG A 291 11.54 -9.35 -28.11
C ARG A 291 10.01 -9.29 -27.96
N ARG A 292 9.34 -10.42 -27.83
CA ARG A 292 7.88 -10.48 -27.62
C ARG A 292 7.46 -9.82 -26.31
N LEU A 293 8.21 -10.01 -25.22
CA LEU A 293 7.95 -9.31 -23.97
C LEU A 293 8.08 -7.79 -24.16
N MET A 294 9.13 -7.34 -24.85
CA MET A 294 9.44 -5.92 -25.02
C MET A 294 8.52 -5.17 -25.99
N ASP A 295 8.14 -5.82 -27.09
CA ASP A 295 7.42 -5.17 -28.19
C ASP A 295 5.91 -5.48 -28.16
N GLU A 296 5.51 -6.64 -27.64
CA GLU A 296 4.12 -7.11 -27.62
C GLU A 296 3.53 -7.23 -26.20
N GLY A 297 4.35 -7.09 -25.15
CA GLY A 297 3.93 -7.32 -23.76
C GLY A 297 3.62 -8.79 -23.45
N VAL A 298 4.10 -9.74 -24.27
CA VAL A 298 3.83 -11.17 -24.09
C VAL A 298 4.97 -11.84 -23.34
N LEU A 299 4.70 -12.24 -22.10
CA LEU A 299 5.64 -12.95 -21.23
C LEU A 299 5.64 -14.46 -21.52
N ASP A 300 6.78 -14.98 -21.98
CA ASP A 300 7.03 -16.42 -22.05
C ASP A 300 7.60 -16.94 -20.72
N THR A 301 7.08 -18.06 -20.21
CA THR A 301 7.49 -18.62 -18.91
C THR A 301 8.96 -19.01 -18.85
N ARG A 302 9.61 -19.27 -20.00
CA ARG A 302 11.06 -19.52 -20.07
C ARG A 302 11.89 -18.32 -19.61
N LEU A 303 11.40 -17.10 -19.79
CA LEU A 303 12.08 -15.91 -19.29
C LEU A 303 12.12 -15.88 -17.76
N LEU A 304 11.10 -16.45 -17.10
CA LEU A 304 10.99 -16.49 -15.64
C LEU A 304 12.00 -17.45 -15.01
N GLU A 305 12.56 -18.38 -15.77
CA GLU A 305 13.63 -19.24 -15.27
C GLU A 305 14.86 -18.46 -14.83
N VAL A 306 15.11 -17.34 -15.50
CA VAL A 306 16.26 -16.48 -15.27
C VAL A 306 15.85 -15.21 -14.50
N LEU A 307 14.74 -14.55 -14.88
CA LEU A 307 14.27 -13.34 -14.20
C LEU A 307 13.90 -13.62 -12.74
N TRP A 308 13.39 -14.81 -12.45
CA TRP A 308 13.03 -15.26 -11.11
C TRP A 308 13.90 -16.43 -10.66
N LYS A 309 15.20 -16.37 -10.94
CA LYS A 309 16.18 -17.37 -10.47
C LYS A 309 16.13 -17.52 -8.94
N ASP A 310 16.02 -16.40 -8.21
CA ASP A 310 16.01 -16.36 -6.74
C ASP A 310 14.64 -16.75 -6.15
N PHE A 311 13.61 -16.86 -7.00
CA PHE A 311 12.25 -17.25 -6.63
C PHE A 311 11.83 -18.59 -7.26
N GLY A 312 12.79 -19.46 -7.60
CA GLY A 312 12.55 -20.70 -8.34
C GLY A 312 11.39 -21.56 -7.82
N GLY A 313 11.33 -21.77 -6.50
CA GLY A 313 10.25 -22.53 -5.85
C GLY A 313 8.91 -21.77 -5.72
N LEU A 314 8.89 -20.47 -6.01
CA LEU A 314 7.73 -19.59 -5.82
C LEU A 314 7.15 -19.07 -7.14
N ARG A 315 7.70 -19.44 -8.30
CA ARG A 315 7.27 -18.94 -9.62
C ARG A 315 5.78 -19.15 -9.88
N GLY A 316 5.27 -20.34 -9.55
CA GLY A 316 3.84 -20.65 -9.71
C GLY A 316 2.97 -19.73 -8.85
N VAL A 317 3.36 -19.51 -7.59
CA VAL A 317 2.67 -18.58 -6.68
C VAL A 317 2.71 -17.15 -7.22
N LEU A 318 3.88 -16.68 -7.66
CA LEU A 318 4.06 -15.35 -8.22
C LEU A 318 3.19 -15.12 -9.46
N LEU A 319 3.10 -16.08 -10.37
CA LEU A 319 2.20 -16.00 -11.53
C LEU A 319 0.73 -15.91 -11.11
N GLN A 320 0.29 -16.74 -10.16
CA GLN A 320 -1.08 -16.68 -9.65
C GLN A 320 -1.39 -15.33 -9.00
N LEU A 321 -0.43 -14.75 -8.26
CA LEU A 321 -0.57 -13.41 -7.71
C LEU A 321 -0.63 -12.34 -8.81
N MET A 322 0.24 -12.41 -9.83
CA MET A 322 0.17 -11.51 -10.98
C MET A 322 -1.17 -11.56 -11.71
N HIS A 323 -1.76 -12.76 -11.87
CA HIS A 323 -3.11 -12.91 -12.43
C HIS A 323 -4.18 -12.30 -11.51
N LYS A 324 -4.11 -12.61 -10.21
CA LYS A 324 -5.07 -12.11 -9.21
C LYS A 324 -5.12 -10.59 -9.18
N PHE A 325 -3.97 -9.96 -9.30
CA PHE A 325 -3.84 -8.50 -9.26
C PHE A 325 -3.95 -7.83 -10.64
N GLY A 326 -4.33 -8.57 -11.68
CA GLY A 326 -4.52 -8.02 -13.02
C GLY A 326 -3.25 -7.50 -13.69
N LEU A 327 -2.07 -7.91 -13.19
CA LEU A 327 -0.77 -7.55 -13.76
C LEU A 327 -0.43 -8.39 -15.00
N SER A 328 -1.09 -9.54 -15.15
CA SER A 328 -0.98 -10.39 -16.33
C SER A 328 -2.27 -11.18 -16.53
N VAL A 329 -2.47 -11.66 -17.75
CA VAL A 329 -3.59 -12.54 -18.11
C VAL A 329 -3.04 -13.71 -18.91
N PRO A 330 -3.45 -14.96 -18.64
CA PRO A 330 -3.05 -16.10 -19.46
C PRO A 330 -3.48 -15.91 -20.91
N VAL A 331 -2.55 -16.04 -21.85
CA VAL A 331 -2.88 -16.06 -23.28
C VAL A 331 -3.43 -17.43 -23.61
N VAL A 332 -4.74 -17.50 -23.87
CA VAL A 332 -5.37 -18.73 -24.35
C VAL A 332 -5.20 -18.76 -25.86
N ASP A 333 -4.25 -19.56 -26.35
CA ASP A 333 -4.22 -19.88 -27.77
C ASP A 333 -5.52 -20.61 -28.13
N GLY A 334 -6.16 -20.20 -29.24
CA GLY A 334 -7.45 -20.73 -29.74
C GLY A 334 -7.48 -22.23 -30.07
N ARG A 335 -6.51 -23.00 -29.57
CA ARG A 335 -6.42 -24.45 -29.63
C ARG A 335 -6.50 -25.10 -28.24
N GLY A 336 -7.28 -24.55 -27.30
CA GLY A 336 -7.78 -25.31 -26.14
C GLY A 336 -6.75 -26.09 -25.29
N ALA A 337 -5.49 -25.71 -25.32
CA ALA A 337 -4.41 -26.35 -24.58
C ALA A 337 -3.74 -25.29 -23.71
N SER A 338 -4.11 -25.29 -22.43
CA SER A 338 -3.38 -24.58 -21.39
C SER A 338 -1.98 -25.21 -21.30
N HIS A 339 -0.96 -24.48 -21.76
CA HIS A 339 0.41 -24.79 -21.38
C HIS A 339 0.61 -24.32 -19.93
N ARG A 340 1.02 -25.27 -19.09
CA ARG A 340 1.24 -25.13 -17.65
C ARG A 340 2.50 -24.34 -17.32
#